data_AF-A0A1V2MCP9-F1
#
_entry.id   AF-A0A1V2MCP9-F1
#
_cell.length_a   1.000
_cell.length_b   1.000
_cell.length_c   1.000
_cell.angle_alpha   90.00
_cell.angle_beta   90.00
_cell.angle_gamma   90.00
#
_symmetry.space_group_name_H-M   'P 1'
#
loop_
_entity.id
_entity.type
_entity.pdbx_description
1 polymer ?
#
loop_
_entity_poly.entity_id
_entity_poly.type
_entity_poly.pdbx_seq_one_letter_code
_entity_poly.pdbx_strand_id
1 'polypeptide(L)'
;MKKIIISLILIMTCVLTVARIVDEADNKNVQIGVRYEDMLLISQQEHKEISEVLKEFQKLGITSITVDEKYLDTLQSLDLNIIPIIREKPIIDGNFSYIFFEEDFQEDWAKQYGASLVDFYTKIDNPLDVPYARFYTDEKVPTISTPNRVDRYELALKERTNRIFIFILDENGINALKNDILTFITNITQSGYIVSKADIHELKAIFIKHKIIIYFLQAVALGLAIFFPCYAIYRYAYHQRDYWLISFLKITTTTTVGAIIISSFVSFENFRLGIDIFRGVKIAYIIPIIFVAILFKLKNIEKSHIMAKILSYLKGNWLKVVIYLIIMILIIYFIITRTGNAQITEIEKTLRQSFNSLFGIRPRAKEFIIGHPFLILALYRKKVQFPFIVFGTIGQVSIINTFMHLHTPFVVSLIRTFIGMILGILLGIILILIFRVINQWTKKHE
;
A
#
# COMPACT_ATOMS: atom_id res chain seq x y z
N MET A 1 21.49 28.85 9.70
CA MET A 1 21.21 27.58 10.41
C MET A 1 19.94 26.87 9.92
N LYS A 2 18.72 27.41 10.07
CA LYS A 2 17.47 26.71 9.65
C LYS A 2 17.42 26.26 8.18
N LYS A 3 17.83 27.12 7.24
CA LYS A 3 17.88 26.78 5.80
C LYS A 3 18.87 25.64 5.50
N ILE A 4 20.02 25.65 6.16
CA ILE A 4 21.08 24.64 5.99
C ILE A 4 20.58 23.26 6.44
N ILE A 5 19.90 23.20 7.59
CA ILE A 5 19.32 21.94 8.11
C ILE A 5 18.26 21.39 7.14
N ILE A 6 17.37 22.25 6.63
CA ILE A 6 16.34 21.84 5.67
C ILE A 6 16.99 21.31 4.37
N SER A 7 18.00 22.02 3.85
CA SER A 7 18.75 21.58 2.68
C SER A 7 19.42 20.23 2.90
N LEU A 8 20.02 20.01 4.08
CA LEU A 8 20.66 18.74 4.41
C LEU A 8 19.66 17.58 4.52
N ILE A 9 18.48 17.82 5.11
CA ILE A 9 17.39 16.82 5.15
C ILE A 9 16.92 16.47 3.75
N LEU A 10 16.76 17.47 2.87
CA LEU A 10 16.33 17.26 1.48
C LEU A 10 17.37 16.47 0.68
N ILE A 11 18.67 16.78 0.84
CA ILE A 11 19.76 16.03 0.21
C ILE A 11 19.75 14.57 0.70
N MET A 12 19.66 14.35 2.02
CA MET A 12 19.61 13.00 2.59
C MET A 12 18.39 12.22 2.08
N THR A 13 17.22 12.86 2.04
CA THR A 13 15.98 12.28 1.52
C THR A 13 16.15 11.89 0.05
N CYS A 14 16.77 12.75 -0.76
CA CYS A 14 17.04 12.47 -2.16
C CYS A 14 17.96 11.26 -2.34
N VAL A 15 19.07 11.19 -1.59
CA VAL A 15 20.01 10.06 -1.63
C VAL A 15 19.30 8.76 -1.25
N LEU A 16 18.55 8.74 -0.14
CA LEU A 16 17.82 7.56 0.32
C LEU A 16 16.74 7.12 -0.68
N THR A 17 16.01 8.08 -1.26
CA THR A 17 15.00 7.78 -2.28
C THR A 17 15.64 7.19 -3.53
N VAL A 18 16.74 7.75 -4.02
CA VAL A 18 17.45 7.24 -5.21
C VAL A 18 18.01 5.84 -4.95
N ALA A 19 18.63 5.61 -3.79
CA ALA A 19 19.12 4.30 -3.39
C ALA A 19 17.99 3.27 -3.42
N ARG A 20 16.82 3.61 -2.87
CA ARG A 20 15.62 2.77 -2.91
C ARG A 20 15.14 2.51 -4.34
N ILE A 21 15.10 3.52 -5.20
CA ILE A 21 14.62 3.36 -6.59
C ILE A 21 15.54 2.42 -7.37
N VAL A 22 16.87 2.57 -7.22
CA VAL A 22 17.84 1.69 -7.88
C VAL A 22 17.67 0.25 -7.40
N ASP A 23 17.57 0.06 -6.09
CA ASP A 23 17.37 -1.24 -5.47
C ASP A 23 16.05 -1.93 -5.91
N GLU A 24 14.96 -1.17 -6.02
CA GLU A 24 13.69 -1.68 -6.56
C GLU A 24 13.77 -1.98 -8.06
N ALA A 25 14.57 -1.22 -8.83
CA ALA A 25 14.72 -1.39 -10.28
C ALA A 25 15.61 -2.58 -10.66
N ASP A 26 16.62 -2.89 -9.83
CA ASP A 26 17.50 -4.05 -10.00
C ASP A 26 16.80 -5.35 -9.61
N ASN A 27 15.78 -5.28 -8.76
CA ASN A 27 14.99 -6.43 -8.32
C ASN A 27 14.00 -6.93 -9.40
N LYS A 28 14.53 -7.58 -10.45
CA LYS A 28 13.77 -8.14 -11.60
C LYS A 28 13.69 -9.66 -11.66
N ASN A 29 14.48 -10.36 -10.85
CA ASN A 29 14.48 -11.82 -10.82
C ASN A 29 13.23 -12.32 -10.11
N VAL A 30 12.49 -13.22 -10.75
CA VAL A 30 11.29 -13.84 -10.20
C VAL A 30 11.51 -15.35 -10.12
N GLN A 31 11.18 -15.92 -8.97
CA GLN A 31 11.11 -17.35 -8.77
C GLN A 31 9.65 -17.80 -8.75
N ILE A 32 9.43 -18.94 -9.39
CA ILE A 32 8.12 -19.57 -9.49
C ILE A 32 8.22 -20.91 -8.81
N GLY A 33 7.42 -21.08 -7.77
CA GLY A 33 7.37 -22.25 -6.93
C GLY A 33 6.12 -23.08 -7.16
N VAL A 34 6.21 -24.37 -6.89
CA VAL A 34 5.07 -25.26 -6.66
C VAL A 34 5.27 -26.06 -5.40
N ARG A 35 4.19 -26.63 -4.86
CA ARG A 35 4.27 -27.49 -3.68
C ARG A 35 4.64 -28.91 -4.05
N TYR A 36 5.55 -29.52 -3.29
CA TYR A 36 5.91 -30.91 -3.49
C TYR A 36 4.71 -31.84 -3.26
N GLU A 37 3.83 -31.55 -2.29
CA GLU A 37 2.63 -32.36 -2.07
C GLU A 37 1.68 -32.32 -3.28
N ASP A 38 1.54 -31.17 -3.91
CA ASP A 38 0.70 -31.03 -5.11
C ASP A 38 1.31 -31.81 -6.29
N MET A 39 2.64 -31.84 -6.41
CA MET A 39 3.32 -32.65 -7.43
C MET A 39 3.15 -34.16 -7.18
N LEU A 40 3.12 -34.61 -5.92
CA LEU A 40 2.80 -35.99 -5.56
C LEU A 40 1.36 -36.36 -5.94
N LEU A 41 0.39 -35.47 -5.69
CA LEU A 41 -1.00 -35.68 -6.11
C LEU A 41 -1.12 -35.79 -7.63
N ILE A 42 -0.41 -34.95 -8.38
CA ILE A 42 -0.38 -34.99 -9.85
C ILE A 42 0.25 -36.29 -10.35
N SER A 43 1.36 -36.72 -9.74
CA SER A 43 2.01 -38.00 -10.05
C SER A 43 1.06 -39.18 -9.89
N GLN A 44 0.26 -39.19 -8.83
CA GLN A 44 -0.77 -40.22 -8.61
C GLN A 44 -1.91 -40.14 -9.62
N GLN A 45 -2.41 -38.94 -9.93
CA GLN A 45 -3.54 -38.73 -10.84
C GLN A 45 -3.19 -39.02 -12.32
N GLU A 46 -1.99 -38.65 -12.75
CA GLU A 46 -1.52 -38.89 -14.13
C GLU A 46 -0.83 -40.26 -14.28
N HIS A 47 -0.68 -41.04 -13.20
CA HIS A 47 0.06 -42.31 -13.17
C HIS A 47 1.50 -42.19 -13.70
N LYS A 48 2.19 -41.12 -13.33
CA LYS A 48 3.58 -40.83 -13.73
C LYS A 48 4.51 -40.85 -12.53
N GLU A 49 5.78 -41.16 -12.77
CA GLU A 49 6.82 -41.01 -11.75
C GLU A 49 6.95 -39.54 -11.32
N ILE A 50 7.18 -39.29 -10.02
CA ILE A 50 7.31 -37.92 -9.49
C ILE A 50 8.43 -37.13 -10.18
N SER A 51 9.52 -37.82 -10.55
CA SER A 51 10.64 -37.21 -11.27
C SER A 51 10.25 -36.74 -12.68
N GLU A 52 9.30 -37.40 -13.33
CA GLU A 52 8.78 -37.02 -14.64
C GLU A 52 7.87 -35.79 -14.52
N VAL A 53 6.98 -35.79 -13.53
CA VAL A 53 6.11 -34.63 -13.23
C VAL A 53 6.94 -33.40 -12.93
N LEU A 54 7.97 -33.51 -12.07
CA LEU A 54 8.85 -32.38 -11.75
C LEU A 54 9.59 -31.85 -12.98
N LYS A 55 10.03 -32.73 -13.89
CA LYS A 55 10.65 -32.32 -15.16
C LYS A 55 9.67 -31.60 -16.09
N GLU A 56 8.40 -32.02 -16.13
CA GLU A 56 7.37 -31.30 -16.90
C GLU A 56 7.18 -29.88 -16.36
N PHE A 57 7.04 -29.73 -15.04
CA PHE A 57 6.83 -28.43 -14.40
C PHE A 57 8.09 -27.54 -14.46
N GLN A 58 9.30 -28.12 -14.42
CA GLN A 58 10.54 -27.40 -14.73
C GLN A 58 10.55 -26.85 -16.17
N LYS A 59 10.10 -27.64 -17.15
CA LYS A 59 9.98 -27.17 -18.55
C LYS A 59 8.94 -26.05 -18.71
N LEU A 60 7.93 -26.00 -17.84
CA LEU A 60 6.99 -24.87 -17.79
C LEU A 60 7.62 -23.58 -17.25
N GLY A 61 8.79 -23.67 -16.59
CA GLY A 61 9.54 -22.52 -16.09
C GLY A 61 9.55 -22.37 -14.56
N ILE A 62 9.19 -23.43 -13.82
CA ILE A 62 9.34 -23.43 -12.36
C ILE A 62 10.80 -23.49 -11.96
N THR A 63 11.14 -22.70 -10.95
CA THR A 63 12.49 -22.54 -10.42
C THR A 63 12.64 -23.07 -9.00
N SER A 64 11.52 -23.19 -8.28
CA SER A 64 11.51 -23.47 -6.85
C SER A 64 10.47 -24.52 -6.48
N ILE A 65 10.68 -25.20 -5.36
CA ILE A 65 9.73 -26.17 -4.82
C ILE A 65 9.59 -25.97 -3.32
N THR A 66 8.35 -25.95 -2.83
CA THR A 66 8.09 -25.81 -1.41
C THR A 66 7.78 -27.17 -0.80
N VAL A 67 8.42 -27.49 0.32
CA VAL A 67 8.46 -28.85 0.85
C VAL A 67 8.27 -28.81 2.36
N ASP A 68 7.49 -29.74 2.90
CA ASP A 68 7.47 -29.98 4.35
C ASP A 68 8.82 -30.50 4.84
N GLU A 69 9.21 -30.17 6.08
CA GLU A 69 10.51 -30.50 6.67
C GLU A 69 10.87 -32.00 6.53
N LYS A 70 9.87 -32.88 6.68
CA LYS A 70 10.03 -34.33 6.51
C LYS A 70 10.50 -34.80 5.12
N TYR A 71 10.44 -33.94 4.11
CA TYR A 71 10.83 -34.26 2.73
C TYR A 71 12.15 -33.59 2.31
N LEU A 72 12.80 -32.82 3.19
CA LEU A 72 14.02 -32.07 2.86
C LEU A 72 15.14 -32.98 2.35
N ASP A 73 15.43 -34.08 3.05
CA ASP A 73 16.51 -35.00 2.69
C ASP A 73 16.26 -35.71 1.35
N THR A 74 15.00 -35.94 1.01
CA THR A 74 14.59 -36.62 -0.24
C THR A 74 14.81 -35.74 -1.47
N LEU A 75 14.91 -34.42 -1.32
CA LEU A 75 14.83 -33.47 -2.43
C LEU A 75 16.14 -32.73 -2.72
N GLN A 76 17.21 -32.99 -1.97
CA GLN A 76 18.52 -32.34 -2.14
C GLN A 76 19.17 -32.57 -3.52
N SER A 77 18.73 -33.58 -4.28
CA SER A 77 19.27 -33.89 -5.62
C SER A 77 18.56 -33.19 -6.78
N LEU A 78 17.53 -32.37 -6.50
CA LEU A 78 16.80 -31.67 -7.54
C LEU A 78 17.46 -30.33 -7.88
N ASP A 79 17.60 -30.05 -9.16
CA ASP A 79 18.00 -28.72 -9.67
C ASP A 79 16.80 -27.75 -9.56
N LEU A 80 16.37 -27.46 -8.33
CA LEU A 80 15.30 -26.53 -7.94
C LEU A 80 15.67 -25.89 -6.60
N ASN A 81 15.25 -24.64 -6.40
CA ASN A 81 15.39 -23.99 -5.10
C ASN A 81 14.39 -24.59 -4.11
N ILE A 82 14.89 -25.21 -3.04
CA ILE A 82 14.05 -25.85 -2.02
C ILE A 82 13.66 -24.81 -0.97
N ILE A 83 12.36 -24.64 -0.76
CA ILE A 83 11.79 -23.71 0.22
C ILE A 83 11.09 -24.54 1.31
N PRO A 84 11.68 -24.70 2.51
CA PRO A 84 11.05 -25.44 3.59
C PRO A 84 9.81 -24.73 4.13
N ILE A 85 8.77 -25.50 4.44
CA ILE A 85 7.55 -25.03 5.12
C ILE A 85 7.68 -25.38 6.61
N ILE A 86 7.94 -24.38 7.45
CA ILE A 86 8.06 -24.54 8.90
C ILE A 86 6.70 -24.28 9.56
N ARG A 87 6.21 -25.22 10.36
CA ARG A 87 4.87 -25.19 10.97
C ARG A 87 4.84 -24.70 12.43
N GLU A 88 5.95 -24.78 13.14
CA GLU A 88 6.05 -24.35 14.54
C GLU A 88 6.54 -22.90 14.66
N LYS A 89 6.03 -22.17 15.66
CA LYS A 89 6.46 -20.80 15.97
C LYS A 89 7.84 -20.88 16.64
N PRO A 90 8.93 -20.45 16.00
CA PRO A 90 10.25 -20.62 16.59
C PRO A 90 10.42 -19.73 17.83
N ILE A 91 11.19 -20.22 18.81
CA ILE A 91 11.62 -19.45 19.98
C ILE A 91 12.62 -18.38 19.50
N ILE A 92 12.35 -17.11 19.84
CA ILE A 92 13.05 -15.95 19.28
C ILE A 92 14.32 -15.63 20.09
N ASP A 93 15.50 -16.06 19.63
CA ASP A 93 16.78 -15.41 19.91
C ASP A 93 17.74 -15.49 18.69
N GLY A 94 18.12 -14.35 18.06
CA GLY A 94 18.96 -14.33 16.85
C GLY A 94 18.71 -13.21 15.81
N ASN A 95 19.57 -13.15 14.78
CA ASN A 95 19.27 -12.51 13.50
C ASN A 95 18.26 -13.41 12.80
N PHE A 96 17.08 -12.91 12.46
CA PHE A 96 16.06 -13.70 11.78
C PHE A 96 15.80 -13.12 10.41
N SER A 97 15.42 -13.96 9.47
CA SER A 97 14.31 -13.61 8.62
C SER A 97 13.12 -14.54 8.88
N TYR A 98 12.03 -14.31 8.17
CA TYR A 98 10.73 -14.75 8.62
C TYR A 98 9.98 -15.57 7.58
N ILE A 99 9.52 -16.75 7.99
CA ILE A 99 8.14 -17.18 7.71
C ILE A 99 7.28 -16.56 8.82
N PHE A 100 6.63 -15.41 8.59
CA PHE A 100 5.68 -14.83 9.56
C PHE A 100 4.24 -15.14 9.19
N PHE A 101 3.58 -15.93 10.04
CA PHE A 101 2.12 -15.99 10.16
C PHE A 101 1.71 -15.07 11.34
N GLU A 102 0.85 -14.07 11.12
CA GLU A 102 0.24 -13.29 12.22
C GLU A 102 -0.99 -14.07 12.77
N GLU A 103 -0.99 -14.36 14.08
CA GLU A 103 -2.11 -14.88 14.89
C GLU A 103 -3.31 -13.91 14.83
N ASP A 104 -4.57 -14.30 14.74
CA ASP A 104 -5.24 -15.51 15.21
C ASP A 104 -5.55 -16.52 14.10
N PHE A 105 -5.22 -17.80 14.30
CA PHE A 105 -6.12 -18.91 13.97
C PHE A 105 -5.54 -20.20 14.53
N GLN A 106 -6.28 -20.84 15.44
CA GLN A 106 -6.18 -22.27 15.65
C GLN A 106 -7.29 -22.97 14.87
N GLU A 107 -6.91 -24.11 14.29
CA GLU A 107 -7.78 -25.27 14.04
C GLU A 107 -8.85 -25.02 12.97
N ASP A 108 -8.62 -25.17 11.67
CA ASP A 108 -8.39 -26.48 11.09
C ASP A 108 -7.99 -26.38 9.61
N TRP A 109 -7.76 -25.18 9.06
CA TRP A 109 -7.67 -25.05 7.60
C TRP A 109 -7.02 -23.79 7.02
N ALA A 110 -5.69 -23.76 6.95
CA ALA A 110 -5.11 -23.50 5.62
C ALA A 110 -5.27 -24.76 4.70
N LYS A 111 -5.99 -25.79 5.19
CA LYS A 111 -5.74 -27.24 5.15
C LYS A 111 -6.44 -28.01 4.00
N GLN A 112 -6.95 -27.36 2.95
CA GLN A 112 -7.17 -28.04 1.65
C GLN A 112 -6.64 -27.27 0.42
N TYR A 113 -6.64 -25.91 0.33
CA TYR A 113 -6.76 -25.28 -1.01
C TYR A 113 -6.09 -23.90 -1.33
N GLY A 114 -5.10 -23.32 -0.62
CA GLY A 114 -4.81 -21.89 -0.92
C GLY A 114 -3.63 -21.15 -0.32
N ALA A 115 -2.43 -21.14 -0.93
CA ALA A 115 -1.34 -20.21 -0.56
C ALA A 115 -0.82 -19.47 -1.80
N SER A 116 -0.70 -18.13 -1.73
CA SER A 116 -0.61 -17.30 -2.95
C SER A 116 0.54 -16.29 -3.01
N LEU A 117 1.18 -15.89 -1.90
CA LEU A 117 2.16 -14.80 -1.94
C LEU A 117 3.30 -15.00 -0.94
N VAL A 118 4.55 -14.87 -1.40
CA VAL A 118 5.76 -14.94 -0.56
C VAL A 118 6.54 -13.63 -0.58
N ASP A 119 6.95 -13.14 0.61
CA ASP A 119 7.85 -11.99 0.79
C ASP A 119 9.22 -12.38 1.39
N PHE A 120 10.22 -11.53 1.11
CA PHE A 120 11.67 -11.83 1.01
C PHE A 120 12.50 -12.13 2.27
N TYR A 121 13.72 -12.58 1.91
CA TYR A 121 14.81 -13.23 2.62
C TYR A 121 16.03 -12.38 2.92
N THR A 122 16.72 -12.68 4.02
CA THR A 122 18.15 -12.38 4.23
C THR A 122 18.82 -13.50 5.05
N LYS A 123 19.96 -14.02 4.57
CA LYS A 123 20.75 -15.11 5.20
C LYS A 123 20.96 -14.93 6.71
N ILE A 124 20.86 -16.03 7.46
CA ILE A 124 21.35 -16.14 8.84
C ILE A 124 22.49 -17.14 8.84
N ASP A 125 23.56 -16.85 9.57
CA ASP A 125 24.54 -17.85 9.99
C ASP A 125 23.86 -18.88 10.92
N ASN A 126 23.32 -19.95 10.35
CA ASN A 126 22.75 -21.11 11.05
C ASN A 126 23.21 -22.39 10.32
N PRO A 127 23.41 -23.56 10.97
CA PRO A 127 24.10 -24.70 10.38
C PRO A 127 23.32 -25.42 9.26
N LEU A 128 22.12 -24.94 8.92
CA LEU A 128 21.31 -25.43 7.80
C LEU A 128 21.36 -24.52 6.55
N ASP A 129 21.84 -23.26 6.65
CA ASP A 129 22.00 -22.31 5.52
C ASP A 129 20.84 -22.28 4.49
N VAL A 130 19.59 -22.49 4.93
CA VAL A 130 18.41 -22.51 4.04
C VAL A 130 17.58 -21.22 4.18
N PRO A 131 17.18 -20.58 3.08
CA PRO A 131 16.18 -19.53 3.12
C PRO A 131 14.76 -20.07 3.54
N TYR A 132 14.14 -19.63 4.67
CA TYR A 132 12.65 -19.46 5.02
C TYR A 132 11.75 -18.17 4.61
N ALA A 133 10.55 -18.34 4.04
CA ALA A 133 9.83 -17.28 3.28
C ALA A 133 8.55 -16.76 3.97
N ARG A 134 8.17 -15.47 3.90
CA ARG A 134 6.90 -15.02 4.53
C ARG A 134 5.69 -15.30 3.65
N PHE A 135 4.80 -16.20 4.07
CA PHE A 135 3.58 -16.53 3.34
C PHE A 135 2.38 -15.64 3.72
N TYR A 136 1.64 -15.17 2.72
CA TYR A 136 0.33 -14.56 2.89
C TYR A 136 -0.76 -15.43 2.25
N THR A 137 -1.88 -15.59 2.98
CA THR A 137 -3.10 -16.21 2.45
C THR A 137 -3.98 -15.16 1.76
N ASP A 138 -4.80 -15.58 0.81
CA ASP A 138 -5.71 -14.69 0.06
C ASP A 138 -6.64 -13.88 1.00
N GLU A 139 -7.06 -14.46 2.12
CA GLU A 139 -7.89 -13.79 3.14
C GLU A 139 -7.14 -12.68 3.91
N LYS A 140 -5.84 -12.87 4.13
CA LYS A 140 -4.95 -11.91 4.82
C LYS A 140 -4.42 -10.83 3.88
N VAL A 141 -4.80 -10.87 2.60
CA VAL A 141 -4.53 -9.79 1.64
C VAL A 141 -5.84 -9.00 1.40
N PRO A 142 -6.23 -8.10 2.33
CA PRO A 142 -7.54 -7.41 2.33
C PRO A 142 -7.78 -6.42 1.17
N THR A 143 -6.95 -6.44 0.14
CA THR A 143 -6.94 -5.45 -0.96
C THR A 143 -6.91 -6.04 -2.37
N ILE A 144 -6.66 -7.34 -2.53
CA ILE A 144 -6.63 -7.97 -3.86
C ILE A 144 -8.03 -8.51 -4.16
N SER A 145 -8.80 -7.71 -4.90
CA SER A 145 -10.19 -7.99 -5.25
C SER A 145 -10.36 -8.66 -6.62
N THR A 146 -9.34 -9.37 -7.12
CA THR A 146 -9.40 -10.06 -8.41
C THR A 146 -9.67 -11.56 -8.17
N PRO A 147 -10.74 -12.12 -8.77
CA PRO A 147 -11.08 -13.54 -8.59
C PRO A 147 -10.06 -14.47 -9.25
N ASN A 148 -9.39 -14.02 -10.32
CA ASN A 148 -8.38 -14.79 -11.05
C ASN A 148 -7.00 -14.73 -10.35
N ARG A 149 -6.40 -15.91 -10.10
CA ARG A 149 -5.09 -16.11 -9.47
C ARG A 149 -3.95 -15.37 -10.18
N VAL A 150 -3.89 -15.42 -11.51
CA VAL A 150 -2.82 -14.79 -12.29
C VAL A 150 -2.84 -13.27 -12.12
N ASP A 151 -4.03 -12.66 -12.20
CA ASP A 151 -4.20 -11.22 -11.97
C ASP A 151 -3.74 -10.82 -10.56
N ARG A 152 -3.97 -11.68 -9.55
CA ARG A 152 -3.50 -11.43 -8.17
C ARG A 152 -1.98 -11.41 -8.12
N TYR A 153 -1.32 -12.37 -8.74
CA TYR A 153 0.14 -12.52 -8.69
C TYR A 153 0.81 -11.38 -9.46
N GLU A 154 0.27 -11.00 -10.61
CA GLU A 154 0.75 -9.84 -11.35
C GLU A 154 0.60 -8.55 -10.57
N LEU A 155 -0.55 -8.36 -9.91
CA LEU A 155 -0.79 -7.19 -9.09
C LEU A 155 0.20 -7.13 -7.93
N ALA A 156 0.47 -8.25 -7.27
CA ALA A 156 1.47 -8.30 -6.22
C ALA A 156 2.90 -8.10 -6.74
N LEU A 157 3.26 -8.65 -7.90
CA LEU A 157 4.57 -8.41 -8.52
C LEU A 157 4.78 -6.92 -8.82
N LYS A 158 3.76 -6.25 -9.37
CA LYS A 158 3.82 -4.85 -9.80
C LYS A 158 3.69 -3.88 -8.63
N GLU A 159 2.81 -4.17 -7.67
CA GLU A 159 2.50 -3.27 -6.56
C GLU A 159 3.26 -3.59 -5.28
N ARG A 160 4.04 -4.67 -5.21
CA ARG A 160 4.82 -5.05 -4.04
C ARG A 160 6.23 -5.49 -4.41
N THR A 161 7.06 -5.69 -3.39
CA THR A 161 8.42 -6.21 -3.52
C THR A 161 8.49 -7.72 -3.73
N ASN A 162 7.37 -8.45 -3.74
CA ASN A 162 7.32 -9.91 -3.92
C ASN A 162 7.91 -10.37 -5.26
N ARG A 163 8.71 -11.45 -5.23
CA ARG A 163 9.29 -12.09 -6.42
C ARG A 163 9.34 -13.61 -6.31
N ILE A 164 8.75 -14.18 -5.26
CA ILE A 164 8.52 -15.62 -5.17
C ILE A 164 7.01 -15.82 -5.21
N PHE A 165 6.57 -16.59 -6.19
CA PHE A 165 5.15 -16.89 -6.40
C PHE A 165 4.96 -18.39 -6.38
N ILE A 166 4.17 -18.88 -5.43
CA ILE A 166 3.92 -20.31 -5.27
C ILE A 166 2.56 -20.62 -5.88
N PHE A 167 2.54 -21.48 -6.88
CA PHE A 167 1.33 -21.99 -7.48
C PHE A 167 0.94 -23.30 -6.79
N ILE A 168 -0.37 -23.44 -6.58
CA ILE A 168 -0.95 -24.57 -5.86
C ILE A 168 -2.00 -25.27 -6.72
N LEU A 169 -2.17 -26.57 -6.54
CA LEU A 169 -3.24 -27.31 -7.19
C LEU A 169 -4.58 -26.96 -6.50
N ASP A 170 -5.52 -26.43 -7.27
CA ASP A 170 -6.86 -26.06 -6.82
C ASP A 170 -7.94 -26.90 -7.51
N GLU A 171 -9.21 -26.66 -7.15
CA GLU A 171 -10.38 -27.37 -7.69
C GLU A 171 -10.54 -27.26 -9.22
N ASN A 172 -9.85 -26.30 -9.84
CA ASN A 172 -9.81 -26.10 -11.29
C ASN A 172 -8.93 -27.14 -12.03
N GLY A 173 -8.12 -27.92 -11.29
CA GLY A 173 -7.37 -29.05 -11.80
C GLY A 173 -6.02 -28.73 -12.44
N ILE A 174 -5.35 -29.78 -12.93
CA ILE A 174 -3.95 -29.76 -13.38
C ILE A 174 -3.74 -28.82 -14.57
N ASN A 175 -4.65 -28.87 -15.56
CA ASN A 175 -4.54 -28.05 -16.77
C ASN A 175 -4.69 -26.56 -16.45
N ALA A 176 -5.58 -26.19 -15.52
CA ALA A 176 -5.72 -24.81 -15.06
C ALA A 176 -4.44 -24.32 -14.38
N LEU A 177 -3.85 -25.15 -13.50
CA LEU A 177 -2.57 -24.85 -12.86
C LEU A 177 -1.44 -24.61 -13.89
N LYS A 178 -1.29 -25.51 -14.88
CA LYS A 178 -0.28 -25.38 -15.95
C LYS A 178 -0.52 -24.10 -16.77
N ASN A 179 -1.77 -23.80 -17.12
CA ASN A 179 -2.14 -22.58 -17.86
C ASN A 179 -1.88 -21.30 -17.06
N ASP A 180 -2.17 -21.29 -15.77
CA ASP A 180 -1.95 -20.13 -14.91
C ASP A 180 -0.45 -19.82 -14.79
N ILE A 181 0.39 -20.84 -14.62
CA ILE A 181 1.85 -20.70 -14.60
C ILE A 181 2.35 -20.10 -15.93
N LEU A 182 1.94 -20.67 -17.07
CA LEU A 182 2.35 -20.19 -18.40
C LEU A 182 1.88 -18.76 -18.67
N THR A 183 0.63 -18.45 -18.33
CA THR A 183 0.05 -17.11 -18.51
C THR A 183 0.81 -16.10 -17.66
N PHE A 184 1.07 -16.42 -16.39
CA PHE A 184 1.84 -15.57 -15.51
C PHE A 184 3.26 -15.34 -16.04
N ILE A 185 4.01 -16.39 -16.40
CA ILE A 185 5.36 -16.29 -16.97
C ILE A 185 5.38 -15.40 -18.22
N THR A 186 4.42 -15.61 -19.12
CA THR A 186 4.32 -14.84 -20.37
C THR A 186 4.10 -13.36 -20.06
N ASN A 187 3.20 -13.04 -19.13
CA ASN A 187 2.85 -11.65 -18.81
C ASN A 187 3.99 -10.93 -18.08
N ILE A 188 4.70 -11.60 -17.17
CA ILE A 188 5.80 -10.98 -16.43
C ILE A 188 7.06 -10.80 -17.29
N THR A 189 7.33 -11.73 -18.19
CA THR A 189 8.47 -11.63 -19.12
C THR A 189 8.25 -10.51 -20.14
N GLN A 190 7.03 -10.35 -20.67
CA GLN A 190 6.64 -9.18 -21.46
C GLN A 190 6.79 -7.86 -20.68
N SER A 191 6.58 -7.91 -19.37
CA SER A 191 6.76 -6.76 -18.47
C SER A 191 8.23 -6.51 -18.07
N GLY A 192 9.18 -7.29 -18.60
CA GLY A 192 10.63 -7.11 -18.39
C GLY A 192 11.21 -7.79 -17.14
N TYR A 193 10.48 -8.70 -16.50
CA TYR A 193 10.98 -9.55 -15.43
C TYR A 193 11.65 -10.82 -15.98
N ILE A 194 12.60 -11.37 -15.23
CA ILE A 194 13.36 -12.56 -15.62
C ILE A 194 13.02 -13.68 -14.66
N VAL A 195 12.52 -14.80 -15.19
CA VAL A 195 12.32 -16.02 -14.41
C VAL A 195 13.67 -16.73 -14.30
N SER A 196 14.19 -16.86 -13.08
CA SER A 196 15.52 -17.43 -12.85
C SER A 196 15.61 -18.13 -11.50
N LYS A 197 16.44 -19.18 -11.45
CA LYS A 197 16.85 -19.85 -10.22
C LYS A 197 17.86 -19.05 -9.42
N ALA A 198 18.49 -18.04 -10.03
CA ALA A 198 19.48 -17.21 -9.37
C ALA A 198 18.93 -16.63 -8.06
N ASP A 199 19.84 -16.38 -7.13
CA ASP A 199 19.51 -15.69 -5.89
C ASP A 199 18.74 -14.42 -6.22
N ILE A 200 17.61 -14.27 -5.54
CA ILE A 200 16.80 -13.07 -5.72
C ILE A 200 17.58 -11.92 -5.10
N HIS A 201 17.52 -10.77 -5.76
CA HIS A 201 18.26 -9.56 -5.40
C HIS A 201 18.24 -9.36 -3.88
N GLU A 202 19.40 -9.53 -3.24
CA GLU A 202 19.58 -9.26 -1.83
C GLU A 202 19.39 -7.77 -1.61
N LEU A 203 18.25 -7.38 -1.04
CA LEU A 203 18.03 -6.02 -0.58
C LEU A 203 19.13 -5.69 0.42
N LYS A 204 20.00 -4.71 0.11
CA LYS A 204 21.07 -4.28 1.02
C LYS A 204 20.43 -3.68 2.28
N ALA A 205 20.29 -4.50 3.32
CA ALA A 205 19.41 -4.22 4.43
C ALA A 205 20.11 -3.64 5.67
N ILE A 206 19.56 -2.56 6.22
CA ILE A 206 19.75 -2.19 7.62
C ILE A 206 18.49 -2.59 8.38
N PHE A 207 18.55 -3.72 9.08
CA PHE A 207 17.49 -4.16 9.98
C PHE A 207 17.62 -3.48 11.34
N ILE A 208 16.49 -3.00 11.86
CA ILE A 208 16.40 -2.48 13.22
C ILE A 208 15.87 -3.59 14.12
N LYS A 209 16.72 -4.07 15.04
CA LYS A 209 16.33 -5.09 16.03
C LYS A 209 15.56 -4.52 17.22
N HIS A 210 15.92 -3.31 17.66
CA HIS A 210 15.37 -2.74 18.88
C HIS A 210 13.99 -2.11 18.63
N LYS A 211 12.95 -2.71 19.23
CA LYS A 211 11.56 -2.23 19.17
C LYS A 211 11.39 -0.75 19.59
N ILE A 212 12.21 -0.27 20.52
CA ILE A 212 12.18 1.13 20.98
C ILE A 212 12.48 2.10 19.81
N ILE A 213 13.48 1.77 18.99
CA ILE A 213 13.85 2.59 17.83
C ILE A 213 12.72 2.55 16.79
N ILE A 214 12.13 1.38 16.53
CA ILE A 214 10.98 1.22 15.62
C ILE A 214 9.81 2.11 16.08
N TYR A 215 9.45 2.07 17.37
CA TYR A 215 8.36 2.88 17.91
C TYR A 215 8.67 4.38 17.85
N PHE A 216 9.91 4.78 18.13
CA PHE A 216 10.34 6.17 17.98
C PHE A 216 10.19 6.66 16.53
N LEU A 217 10.66 5.88 15.57
CA LEU A 217 10.53 6.21 14.14
C LEU A 217 9.06 6.32 13.72
N GLN A 218 8.20 5.39 14.15
CA GLN A 218 6.77 5.46 13.87
C GLN A 218 6.11 6.70 14.49
N ALA A 219 6.51 7.10 15.71
CA ALA A 219 6.00 8.30 16.36
C ALA A 219 6.40 9.58 15.60
N VAL A 220 7.66 9.67 15.16
CA VAL A 220 8.15 10.78 14.33
C VAL A 220 7.40 10.83 12.99
N ALA A 221 7.26 9.67 12.33
CA ALA A 221 6.54 9.55 11.07
C ALA A 221 5.06 9.97 11.21
N LEU A 222 4.40 9.58 12.31
CA LEU A 222 3.03 10.00 12.62
C LEU A 222 2.93 11.52 12.80
N GLY A 223 3.86 12.13 13.54
CA GLY A 223 3.91 13.59 13.73
C GLY A 223 4.04 14.34 12.41
N LEU A 224 4.95 13.89 11.54
CA LEU A 224 5.16 14.47 10.21
C LEU A 224 3.95 14.24 9.29
N ALA A 225 3.37 13.04 9.32
CA ALA A 225 2.18 12.67 8.55
C ALA A 225 0.97 13.56 8.86
N ILE A 226 0.86 14.05 10.10
CA ILE A 226 -0.15 15.03 10.51
C ILE A 226 0.27 16.44 10.10
N PHE A 227 1.53 16.80 10.35
CA PHE A 227 2.05 18.15 10.14
C PHE A 227 1.94 18.62 8.68
N PHE A 228 2.45 17.84 7.72
CA PHE A 228 2.54 18.29 6.32
C PHE A 228 1.20 18.64 5.67
N PRO A 229 0.15 17.77 5.70
CA PRO A 229 -1.14 18.12 5.10
C PRO A 229 -1.80 19.31 5.81
N CYS A 230 -1.71 19.38 7.14
CA CYS A 230 -2.25 20.51 7.91
C CYS A 230 -1.53 21.82 7.59
N TYR A 231 -0.20 21.80 7.55
CA TYR A 231 0.63 22.96 7.22
C TYR A 231 0.36 23.46 5.80
N ALA A 232 0.31 22.55 4.83
CA ALA A 232 0.05 22.88 3.43
C ALA A 232 -1.31 23.59 3.27
N ILE A 233 -2.37 23.03 3.86
CA ILE A 233 -3.71 23.62 3.83
C ILE A 233 -3.76 24.95 4.57
N TYR A 234 -3.15 25.05 5.75
CA TYR A 234 -3.06 26.31 6.50
C TYR A 234 -2.33 27.41 5.72
N ARG A 235 -1.22 27.06 5.07
CA ARG A 235 -0.38 28.03 4.36
C ARG A 235 -1.05 28.55 3.08
N TYR A 236 -1.70 27.67 2.32
CA TYR A 236 -2.14 27.96 0.95
C TYR A 236 -3.67 28.03 0.77
N ALA A 237 -4.47 27.41 1.65
CA ALA A 237 -5.94 27.50 1.59
C ALA A 237 -6.50 28.49 2.62
N TYR A 238 -5.95 28.53 3.84
CA TYR A 238 -6.42 29.47 4.86
C TYR A 238 -5.97 30.90 4.52
N HIS A 239 -4.67 31.07 4.23
CA HIS A 239 -4.06 32.33 3.77
C HIS A 239 -3.88 32.35 2.24
N GLN A 240 -4.93 31.94 1.51
CA GLN A 240 -4.90 31.87 0.06
C GLN A 240 -4.64 33.25 -0.58
N ARG A 241 -3.47 33.39 -1.23
CA ARG A 241 -3.04 34.57 -2.00
C ARG A 241 -3.06 34.35 -3.51
N ASP A 242 -2.82 33.12 -3.94
CA ASP A 242 -2.73 32.75 -5.35
C ASP A 242 -4.08 32.29 -5.91
N TYR A 243 -4.13 32.12 -7.24
CA TYR A 243 -5.25 31.45 -7.91
C TYR A 243 -5.46 30.03 -7.36
N TRP A 244 -6.70 29.54 -7.45
CA TRP A 244 -7.12 28.26 -6.88
C TRP A 244 -6.26 27.08 -7.36
N LEU A 245 -5.90 27.04 -8.65
CA LEU A 245 -5.09 25.97 -9.24
C LEU A 245 -3.65 26.01 -8.71
N ILE A 246 -3.04 27.19 -8.64
CA ILE A 246 -1.69 27.37 -8.08
C ILE A 246 -1.67 26.99 -6.60
N SER A 247 -2.72 27.38 -5.86
CA SER A 247 -2.87 27.02 -4.44
C SER A 247 -3.00 25.52 -4.26
N PHE A 248 -3.80 24.85 -5.11
CA PHE A 248 -3.94 23.40 -5.13
C PHE A 248 -2.60 22.71 -5.39
N LEU A 249 -1.87 23.13 -6.43
CA LEU A 249 -0.56 22.57 -6.78
C LEU A 249 0.43 22.76 -5.62
N LYS A 250 0.50 23.95 -5.02
CA LYS A 250 1.36 24.20 -3.85
C LYS A 250 1.01 23.30 -2.66
N ILE A 251 -0.27 23.05 -2.41
CA ILE A 251 -0.71 22.13 -1.34
C ILE A 251 -0.25 20.71 -1.66
N THR A 252 -0.60 20.19 -2.83
CA THR A 252 -0.29 18.82 -3.26
C THR A 252 1.21 18.57 -3.32
N THR A 253 2.01 19.49 -3.87
CA THR A 253 3.47 19.39 -3.88
C THR A 253 4.06 19.40 -2.47
N THR A 254 3.58 20.29 -1.58
CA THR A 254 4.08 20.35 -0.19
C THR A 254 3.78 19.05 0.56
N THR A 255 2.56 18.52 0.41
CA THR A 255 2.17 17.23 1.00
C THR A 255 2.99 16.08 0.42
N THR A 256 3.21 16.05 -0.89
CA THR A 256 3.97 14.98 -1.57
C THR A 256 5.44 15.00 -1.16
N VAL A 257 6.08 16.18 -1.10
CA VAL A 257 7.45 16.30 -0.58
C VAL A 257 7.52 15.81 0.87
N GLY A 258 6.53 16.17 1.69
CA GLY A 258 6.40 15.63 3.05
C GLY A 258 6.29 14.11 3.09
N ALA A 259 5.46 13.54 2.21
CA ALA A 259 5.26 12.10 2.06
C ALA A 259 6.58 11.39 1.69
N ILE A 260 7.36 11.94 0.75
CA ILE A 260 8.66 11.40 0.33
C ILE A 260 9.69 11.46 1.47
N ILE A 261 9.72 12.56 2.23
CA ILE A 261 10.60 12.69 3.41
C ILE A 261 10.27 11.60 4.44
N ILE A 262 8.99 11.42 4.77
CA ILE A 262 8.57 10.40 5.74
C ILE A 262 8.91 9.00 5.22
N SER A 263 8.61 8.74 3.94
CA SER A 263 8.89 7.46 3.29
C SER A 263 10.37 7.11 3.38
N SER A 264 11.25 8.06 3.04
CA SER A 264 12.70 7.89 3.09
C SER A 264 13.22 7.64 4.50
N PHE A 265 12.67 8.35 5.48
CA PHE A 265 13.09 8.24 6.88
C PHE A 265 12.70 6.91 7.53
N VAL A 266 11.60 6.30 7.09
CA VAL A 266 11.08 5.03 7.62
C VAL A 266 11.44 3.84 6.71
N SER A 267 12.17 4.06 5.62
CA SER A 267 12.50 3.07 4.58
C SER A 267 13.48 1.97 4.99
N PHE A 268 13.48 1.56 6.26
CA PHE A 268 14.22 0.39 6.73
C PHE A 268 13.55 -0.90 6.23
N GLU A 269 14.33 -1.99 6.13
CA GLU A 269 13.80 -3.25 5.58
C GLU A 269 12.67 -3.85 6.40
N ASN A 270 12.66 -3.61 7.72
CA ASN A 270 11.52 -3.91 8.58
C ASN A 270 10.19 -3.48 7.97
N PHE A 271 10.13 -2.27 7.39
CA PHE A 271 8.91 -1.70 6.85
C PHE A 271 8.72 -1.97 5.36
N ARG A 272 9.80 -2.06 4.58
CA ARG A 272 9.74 -2.40 3.14
C ARG A 272 9.26 -3.82 2.92
N LEU A 273 9.76 -4.76 3.72
CA LEU A 273 9.34 -6.17 3.69
C LEU A 273 7.98 -6.40 4.38
N GLY A 274 7.34 -5.34 4.90
CA GLY A 274 6.06 -5.43 5.60
C GLY A 274 6.10 -6.22 6.91
N ILE A 275 7.29 -6.51 7.46
CA ILE A 275 7.47 -7.15 8.78
C ILE A 275 6.83 -6.26 9.85
N ASP A 276 7.16 -4.98 9.80
CA ASP A 276 6.52 -3.93 10.58
C ASP A 276 5.60 -3.10 9.68
N ILE A 277 4.32 -3.02 10.04
CA ILE A 277 3.38 -2.12 9.39
C ILE A 277 3.32 -0.82 10.18
N PHE A 278 3.15 0.31 9.48
CA PHE A 278 2.89 1.58 10.13
C PHE A 278 1.56 1.52 10.91
N ARG A 279 1.63 1.43 12.24
CA ARG A 279 0.43 1.27 13.10
C ARG A 279 -0.43 2.53 13.18
N GLY A 280 0.16 3.69 12.90
CA GLY A 280 -0.47 5.00 13.00
C GLY A 280 -1.38 5.41 11.85
N VAL A 281 -1.63 4.55 10.84
CA VAL A 281 -2.38 4.94 9.62
C VAL A 281 -3.73 5.58 9.95
N LYS A 282 -4.53 4.96 10.83
CA LYS A 282 -5.87 5.47 11.18
C LYS A 282 -5.80 6.84 11.85
N ILE A 283 -4.83 7.03 12.74
CA ILE A 283 -4.61 8.28 13.47
C ILE A 283 -4.13 9.38 12.52
N ALA A 284 -3.12 9.08 11.69
CA ALA A 284 -2.62 9.95 10.64
C ALA A 284 -3.71 10.32 9.64
N TYR A 285 -4.75 9.50 9.50
CA TYR A 285 -5.87 9.77 8.61
C TYR A 285 -6.88 10.76 9.22
N ILE A 286 -7.28 10.52 10.47
CA ILE A 286 -8.38 11.24 11.11
C ILE A 286 -7.95 12.60 11.65
N ILE A 287 -6.77 12.68 12.29
CA ILE A 287 -6.34 13.91 12.98
C ILE A 287 -6.24 15.11 12.02
N PRO A 288 -5.64 15.01 10.83
CA PRO A 288 -5.54 16.16 9.93
C PRO A 288 -6.90 16.72 9.50
N ILE A 289 -7.87 15.83 9.27
CA ILE A 289 -9.23 16.20 8.87
C ILE A 289 -9.92 16.99 9.99
N ILE A 290 -9.85 16.48 11.23
CA ILE A 290 -10.40 17.16 12.41
C ILE A 290 -9.70 18.51 12.63
N PHE A 291 -8.37 18.52 12.55
CA PHE A 291 -7.59 19.73 12.76
C PHE A 291 -7.93 20.82 11.73
N VAL A 292 -8.01 20.47 10.44
CA VAL A 292 -8.42 21.40 9.38
C VAL A 292 -9.86 21.89 9.59
N ALA A 293 -10.78 21.01 10.00
CA ALA A 293 -12.15 21.41 10.30
C ALA A 293 -12.20 22.45 11.43
N ILE A 294 -11.48 22.21 12.53
CA ILE A 294 -11.40 23.16 13.66
C ILE A 294 -10.78 24.49 13.18
N LEU A 295 -9.64 24.45 12.48
CA LEU A 295 -8.95 25.64 12.00
C LEU A 295 -9.86 26.54 11.14
N PHE A 296 -10.61 25.97 10.19
CA PHE A 296 -11.45 26.76 9.30
C PHE A 296 -12.74 27.24 9.96
N LYS A 297 -13.25 26.52 10.97
CA LYS A 297 -14.42 27.00 11.74
C LYS A 297 -14.09 28.24 12.55
N LEU A 298 -12.87 28.31 13.08
CA LEU A 298 -12.40 29.41 13.93
C LEU A 298 -11.86 30.61 13.13
N LYS A 299 -11.91 30.56 11.80
CA LYS A 299 -11.30 31.55 10.89
C LYS A 299 -11.75 33.00 11.10
N ASN A 300 -12.99 33.20 11.58
CA ASN A 300 -13.58 34.53 11.78
C ASN A 300 -13.51 35.00 13.24
N ILE A 301 -12.71 34.34 14.08
CA ILE A 301 -12.55 34.68 15.49
C ILE A 301 -11.21 35.41 15.67
N GLU A 302 -11.23 36.55 16.35
CA GLU A 302 -10.04 37.39 16.57
C GLU A 302 -8.85 36.63 17.20
N LYS A 303 -7.64 36.94 16.72
CA LYS A 303 -6.39 36.20 16.98
C LYS A 303 -5.90 36.20 18.44
N SER A 304 -6.35 37.14 19.28
CA SER A 304 -5.76 37.37 20.61
C SER A 304 -6.08 36.29 21.65
N HIS A 305 -7.09 35.43 21.42
CA HIS A 305 -7.52 34.42 22.40
C HIS A 305 -7.79 33.04 21.81
N ILE A 306 -7.09 32.64 20.74
CA ILE A 306 -7.38 31.40 20.00
C ILE A 306 -7.44 30.16 20.91
N MET A 307 -6.44 29.95 21.79
CA MET A 307 -6.39 28.75 22.65
C MET A 307 -7.48 28.74 23.74
N ALA A 308 -7.71 29.89 24.39
CA ALA A 308 -8.74 30.04 25.42
C ALA A 308 -10.16 29.93 24.84
N LYS A 309 -10.36 30.39 23.61
CA LYS A 309 -11.66 30.30 22.91
C LYS A 309 -11.90 28.93 22.27
N ILE A 310 -10.85 28.21 21.86
CA ILE A 310 -10.95 26.79 21.50
C ILE A 310 -11.51 26.00 22.69
N LEU A 311 -10.92 26.19 23.88
CA LEU A 311 -11.37 25.56 25.11
C LEU A 311 -12.80 25.97 25.50
N SER A 312 -13.19 27.24 25.32
CA SER A 312 -14.55 27.70 25.65
C SER A 312 -15.61 27.29 24.61
N TYR A 313 -15.27 27.25 23.32
CA TYR A 313 -16.16 26.73 22.26
C TYR A 313 -16.36 25.22 22.38
N LEU A 314 -15.29 24.48 22.68
CA LEU A 314 -15.36 23.04 22.98
C LEU A 314 -16.23 22.79 24.21
N LYS A 315 -16.13 23.60 25.27
CA LYS A 315 -17.02 23.50 26.44
C LYS A 315 -18.48 23.86 26.14
N GLY A 316 -18.73 24.90 25.34
CA GLY A 316 -20.10 25.42 25.10
C GLY A 316 -20.90 24.69 24.02
N ASN A 317 -20.24 24.02 23.08
CA ASN A 317 -20.89 23.32 21.96
C ASN A 317 -20.45 21.84 21.85
N TRP A 318 -20.01 21.25 22.97
CA TRP A 318 -19.42 19.91 23.00
C TRP A 318 -20.31 18.86 22.32
N LEU A 319 -21.63 18.90 22.55
CA LEU A 319 -22.60 18.00 21.91
C LEU A 319 -22.64 18.12 20.37
N LYS A 320 -22.63 19.35 19.82
CA LYS A 320 -22.62 19.56 18.37
C LYS A 320 -21.30 19.11 17.75
N VAL A 321 -20.18 19.39 18.42
CA VAL A 321 -18.85 18.94 18.00
C VAL A 321 -18.80 17.41 18.00
N VAL A 322 -19.29 16.76 19.06
CA VAL A 322 -19.39 15.30 19.18
C VAL A 322 -20.28 14.72 18.07
N ILE A 323 -21.43 15.32 17.77
CA ILE A 323 -22.33 14.87 16.69
C ILE A 323 -21.66 15.00 15.32
N TYR A 324 -21.01 16.13 15.01
CA TYR A 324 -20.25 16.27 13.75
C TYR A 324 -19.07 15.30 13.68
N LEU A 325 -18.40 15.03 14.82
CA LEU A 325 -17.34 14.03 14.91
C LEU A 325 -17.88 12.63 14.66
N ILE A 326 -19.03 12.28 15.23
CA ILE A 326 -19.70 10.99 15.05
C ILE A 326 -20.14 10.83 13.60
N ILE A 327 -20.73 11.85 12.97
CA ILE A 327 -21.10 11.80 11.55
C ILE A 327 -19.86 11.67 10.67
N MET A 328 -18.79 12.41 10.96
CA MET A 328 -17.51 12.30 10.25
C MET A 328 -16.89 10.91 10.44
N ILE A 329 -16.92 10.37 11.66
CA ILE A 329 -16.45 9.03 12.00
C ILE A 329 -17.30 7.98 11.32
N LEU A 330 -18.62 8.16 11.19
CA LEU A 330 -19.51 7.25 10.46
C LEU A 330 -19.24 7.29 8.96
N ILE A 331 -19.00 8.47 8.37
CA ILE A 331 -18.61 8.60 6.95
C ILE A 331 -17.24 7.96 6.72
N ILE A 332 -16.26 8.24 7.60
CA ILE A 332 -14.92 7.66 7.53
C ILE A 332 -14.97 6.14 7.78
N TYR A 333 -15.76 5.69 8.74
CA TYR A 333 -16.01 4.28 9.06
C TYR A 333 -16.62 3.59 7.85
N PHE A 334 -17.69 4.14 7.27
CA PHE A 334 -18.31 3.63 6.05
C PHE A 334 -17.30 3.54 4.91
N ILE A 335 -16.46 4.57 4.72
CA ILE A 335 -15.40 4.57 3.70
C ILE A 335 -14.29 3.54 4.02
N ILE A 336 -14.02 3.23 5.29
CA ILE A 336 -12.97 2.28 5.70
C ILE A 336 -13.48 0.84 5.67
N THR A 337 -14.69 0.57 6.18
CA THR A 337 -15.29 -0.77 6.18
C THR A 337 -15.69 -1.23 4.79
N ARG A 338 -16.11 -0.33 3.88
CA ARG A 338 -16.23 -0.65 2.44
C ARG A 338 -14.91 -0.84 1.72
N THR A 339 -13.76 -0.51 2.34
CA THR A 339 -12.45 -0.71 1.71
C THR A 339 -11.78 -2.04 2.01
N GLY A 340 -12.29 -2.81 2.98
CA GLY A 340 -11.77 -4.13 3.33
C GLY A 340 -12.86 -5.20 3.26
N ASN A 341 -12.77 -6.03 2.23
CA ASN A 341 -13.37 -7.37 2.09
C ASN A 341 -14.88 -7.56 1.82
N ALA A 342 -15.10 -8.55 0.94
CA ALA A 342 -16.30 -9.33 0.61
C ALA A 342 -17.45 -8.71 -0.23
N GLN A 343 -17.72 -7.41 -0.20
CA GLN A 343 -18.86 -6.85 -0.99
C GLN A 343 -18.50 -5.58 -1.74
N ILE A 344 -17.54 -5.69 -2.66
CA ILE A 344 -17.31 -4.69 -3.69
C ILE A 344 -18.40 -4.87 -4.75
N THR A 345 -19.14 -3.82 -5.06
CA THR A 345 -20.16 -3.87 -6.13
C THR A 345 -19.50 -4.17 -7.47
N GLU A 346 -20.17 -4.94 -8.34
CA GLU A 346 -19.62 -5.29 -9.66
C GLU A 346 -19.18 -4.04 -10.46
N ILE A 347 -19.94 -2.94 -10.35
CA ILE A 347 -19.58 -1.64 -10.94
C ILE A 347 -18.21 -1.13 -10.44
N GLU A 348 -17.93 -1.27 -9.14
CA GLU A 348 -16.65 -0.85 -8.58
C GLU A 348 -15.51 -1.76 -9.04
N LYS A 349 -15.74 -3.08 -9.20
CA LYS A 349 -14.74 -3.99 -9.79
C LYS A 349 -14.46 -3.65 -11.25
N THR A 350 -15.49 -3.44 -12.07
CA THR A 350 -15.34 -3.06 -13.48
C THR A 350 -14.61 -1.73 -13.62
N LEU A 351 -14.98 -0.71 -12.84
CA LEU A 351 -14.27 0.58 -12.86
C LEU A 351 -12.80 0.41 -12.46
N ARG A 352 -12.52 -0.38 -11.41
CA ARG A 352 -11.14 -0.68 -10.98
C ARG A 352 -10.34 -1.39 -12.08
N GLN A 353 -10.93 -2.36 -12.76
CA GLN A 353 -10.31 -3.09 -13.87
C GLN A 353 -10.09 -2.19 -15.09
N SER A 354 -11.07 -1.36 -15.46
CA SER A 354 -10.95 -0.38 -16.55
C SER A 354 -9.85 0.65 -16.29
N PHE A 355 -9.68 1.09 -15.05
CA PHE A 355 -8.56 1.97 -14.70
C PHE A 355 -7.22 1.26 -14.73
N ASN A 356 -7.16 -0.01 -14.35
CA ASN A 356 -5.94 -0.81 -14.43
C ASN A 356 -5.51 -1.01 -15.89
N SER A 357 -6.45 -1.29 -16.79
CA SER A 357 -6.14 -1.46 -18.22
C SER A 357 -5.76 -0.15 -18.91
N LEU A 358 -6.33 1.00 -18.49
CA LEU A 358 -6.01 2.31 -19.06
C LEU A 358 -4.65 2.87 -18.59
N PHE A 359 -4.32 2.70 -17.31
CA PHE A 359 -3.17 3.38 -16.70
C PHE A 359 -2.04 2.44 -16.26
N GLY A 360 -2.23 1.12 -16.32
CA GLY A 360 -1.28 0.09 -15.87
C GLY A 360 -1.04 0.04 -14.36
N ILE A 361 -1.48 1.06 -13.62
CA ILE A 361 -1.34 1.22 -12.17
C ILE A 361 -2.67 1.75 -11.60
N ARG A 362 -3.14 1.15 -10.52
CA ARG A 362 -4.43 1.48 -9.92
C ARG A 362 -4.43 2.86 -9.25
N PRO A 363 -5.24 3.84 -9.71
CA PRO A 363 -5.33 5.14 -9.05
C PRO A 363 -6.08 5.03 -7.71
N ARG A 364 -5.69 5.84 -6.73
CA ARG A 364 -6.43 5.92 -5.46
C ARG A 364 -7.72 6.71 -5.64
N ALA A 365 -8.84 5.99 -5.74
CA ALA A 365 -10.19 6.53 -5.87
C ALA A 365 -10.50 7.67 -4.88
N LYS A 366 -10.03 7.57 -3.63
CA LYS A 366 -10.24 8.58 -2.60
C LYS A 366 -9.61 9.95 -2.95
N GLU A 367 -8.49 9.95 -3.69
CA GLU A 367 -7.79 11.17 -4.13
C GLU A 367 -8.57 11.88 -5.22
N PHE A 368 -8.94 11.18 -6.30
CA PHE A 368 -9.54 11.84 -7.46
C PHE A 368 -11.07 11.96 -7.42
N ILE A 369 -11.80 11.12 -6.68
CA ILE A 369 -13.28 11.18 -6.59
C ILE A 369 -13.73 12.22 -5.56
N ILE A 370 -13.07 12.26 -4.40
CA ILE A 370 -13.50 13.08 -3.25
C ILE A 370 -12.45 14.15 -2.95
N GLY A 371 -11.23 13.74 -2.62
CA GLY A 371 -10.21 14.64 -2.08
C GLY A 371 -9.90 15.84 -2.97
N HIS A 372 -9.25 15.62 -4.11
CA HIS A 372 -8.78 16.70 -4.97
C HIS A 372 -9.90 17.56 -5.58
N PRO A 373 -11.04 17.01 -6.07
CA PRO A 373 -12.12 17.83 -6.60
C PRO A 373 -12.72 18.77 -5.56
N PHE A 374 -12.97 18.30 -4.33
CA PHE A 374 -13.51 19.15 -3.27
C PHE A 374 -12.49 20.16 -2.77
N LEU A 375 -11.20 19.81 -2.71
CA LEU A 375 -10.14 20.78 -2.40
C LEU A 375 -10.12 21.92 -3.44
N ILE A 376 -10.23 21.59 -4.72
CA ILE A 376 -10.29 22.56 -5.81
C ILE A 376 -11.51 23.46 -5.70
N LEU A 377 -12.70 22.90 -5.44
CA LEU A 377 -13.92 23.68 -5.26
C LEU A 377 -13.81 24.62 -4.04
N ALA A 378 -13.23 24.14 -2.93
CA ALA A 378 -13.01 24.94 -1.72
C ALA A 378 -12.09 26.14 -1.97
N LEU A 379 -11.05 25.96 -2.80
CA LEU A 379 -10.10 27.01 -3.18
C LEU A 379 -10.69 27.97 -4.21
N TYR A 380 -11.60 27.51 -5.07
CA TYR A 380 -12.28 28.35 -6.05
C TYR A 380 -13.28 29.32 -5.41
N ARG A 381 -14.08 28.85 -4.42
CA ARG A 381 -15.16 29.65 -3.83
C ARG A 381 -15.09 29.71 -2.30
N LYS A 382 -14.50 30.81 -1.79
CA LYS A 382 -14.33 31.06 -0.33
C LYS A 382 -15.62 30.97 0.50
N LYS A 383 -16.79 31.32 -0.07
CA LYS A 383 -18.08 31.28 0.65
C LYS A 383 -18.52 29.87 1.06
N VAL A 384 -18.16 28.85 0.28
CA VAL A 384 -18.51 27.45 0.55
C VAL A 384 -17.28 26.63 0.99
N GLN A 385 -16.19 27.31 1.34
CA GLN A 385 -14.89 26.68 1.60
C GLN A 385 -14.92 25.66 2.74
N PHE A 386 -15.71 25.89 3.79
CA PHE A 386 -15.68 25.12 5.04
C PHE A 386 -15.99 23.62 4.88
N PRO A 387 -17.11 23.17 4.28
CA PRO A 387 -17.34 21.73 4.11
C PRO A 387 -16.36 21.11 3.11
N PHE A 388 -16.08 21.80 2.01
CA PHE A 388 -15.27 21.25 0.92
C PHE A 388 -13.78 21.14 1.25
N ILE A 389 -13.23 22.01 2.12
CA ILE A 389 -11.81 21.91 2.53
C ILE A 389 -11.58 20.68 3.43
N VAL A 390 -12.59 20.30 4.22
CA VAL A 390 -12.51 19.13 5.10
C VAL A 390 -12.48 17.85 4.28
N PHE A 391 -13.41 17.71 3.32
CA PHE A 391 -13.35 16.62 2.34
C PHE A 391 -12.08 16.69 1.49
N GLY A 392 -11.63 17.90 1.15
CA GLY A 392 -10.39 18.12 0.41
C GLY A 392 -9.14 17.60 1.11
N THR A 393 -9.15 17.60 2.44
CA THR A 393 -8.06 17.09 3.27
C THR A 393 -7.87 15.59 3.11
N ILE A 394 -8.93 14.84 2.77
CA ILE A 394 -8.86 13.40 2.51
C ILE A 394 -7.86 13.07 1.39
N GLY A 395 -7.84 13.88 0.32
CA GLY A 395 -6.89 13.67 -0.78
C GLY A 395 -5.44 13.84 -0.33
N GLN A 396 -5.16 14.86 0.50
CA GLN A 396 -3.81 15.14 0.99
C GLN A 396 -3.33 14.06 1.98
N VAL A 397 -4.21 13.62 2.87
CA VAL A 397 -3.95 12.51 3.77
C VAL A 397 -3.74 11.20 3.01
N SER A 398 -4.49 10.97 1.93
CA SER A 398 -4.30 9.80 1.07
C SER A 398 -2.94 9.78 0.39
N ILE A 399 -2.40 10.93 -0.02
CA ILE A 399 -1.02 11.03 -0.54
C ILE A 399 -0.03 10.57 0.53
N ILE A 400 -0.12 11.08 1.77
CA ILE A 400 0.77 10.62 2.84
C ILE A 400 0.66 9.11 3.02
N ASN A 401 -0.56 8.60 3.11
CA ASN A 401 -0.81 7.17 3.25
C ASN A 401 -0.22 6.36 2.08
N THR A 402 -0.27 6.86 0.85
CA THR A 402 0.35 6.23 -0.33
C THR A 402 1.82 5.90 -0.10
N PHE A 403 2.59 6.87 0.36
CA PHE A 403 4.04 6.72 0.58
C PHE A 403 4.39 6.00 1.89
N MET A 404 3.41 5.84 2.81
CA MET A 404 3.55 5.03 4.03
C MET A 404 3.35 3.54 3.79
N HIS A 405 2.79 3.13 2.64
CA HIS A 405 2.78 1.72 2.21
C HIS A 405 4.15 1.37 1.62
N LEU A 406 5.15 1.22 2.50
CA LEU A 406 6.55 1.04 2.13
C LEU A 406 6.84 -0.27 1.37
N HIS A 407 5.95 -1.25 1.46
CA HIS A 407 5.98 -2.46 0.64
C HIS A 407 5.70 -2.21 -0.83
N THR A 408 5.07 -1.08 -1.18
CA THR A 408 4.84 -0.72 -2.58
C THR A 408 6.06 -0.03 -3.18
N PRO A 409 6.47 -0.34 -4.42
CA PRO A 409 7.58 0.35 -5.07
C PRO A 409 7.37 1.86 -5.10
N PHE A 410 8.43 2.62 -4.86
CA PHE A 410 8.38 4.08 -4.74
C PHE A 410 7.85 4.74 -6.02
N VAL A 411 8.35 4.30 -7.19
CA VAL A 411 7.93 4.83 -8.50
C VAL A 411 6.45 4.58 -8.73
N VAL A 412 5.95 3.41 -8.33
CA VAL A 412 4.52 3.07 -8.44
C VAL A 412 3.68 3.99 -7.56
N SER A 413 4.12 4.27 -6.33
CA SER A 413 3.48 5.24 -5.43
C SER A 413 3.46 6.66 -6.03
N LEU A 414 4.55 7.09 -6.66
CA LEU A 414 4.63 8.38 -7.33
C LEU A 414 3.66 8.50 -8.50
N ILE A 415 3.58 7.47 -9.35
CA ILE A 415 2.65 7.41 -10.49
C ILE A 415 1.19 7.46 -9.99
N ARG A 416 0.85 6.72 -8.92
CA ARG A 416 -0.51 6.75 -8.32
C ARG A 416 -0.92 8.16 -7.92
N THR A 417 -0.05 8.88 -7.21
CA THR A 417 -0.32 10.27 -6.79
C THR A 417 -0.41 11.21 -7.99
N PHE A 418 0.42 11.02 -9.01
CA PHE A 418 0.38 11.85 -10.22
C PHE A 418 -0.93 11.67 -11.01
N ILE A 419 -1.35 10.41 -11.24
CA ILE A 419 -2.63 10.11 -11.89
C ILE A 419 -3.80 10.64 -11.04
N GLY A 420 -3.76 10.41 -9.72
CA GLY A 420 -4.75 10.93 -8.78
C GLY A 420 -4.90 12.46 -8.85
N MET A 421 -3.78 13.17 -8.96
CA MET A 421 -3.76 14.62 -9.13
C MET A 421 -4.38 15.06 -10.46
N ILE A 422 -4.02 14.46 -11.60
CA ILE A 422 -4.54 14.83 -12.92
C ILE A 422 -6.06 14.59 -12.99
N LEU A 423 -6.51 13.39 -12.62
CA LEU A 423 -7.94 13.05 -12.60
C LEU A 423 -8.70 13.95 -11.63
N GLY A 424 -8.09 14.26 -10.48
CA GLY A 424 -8.64 15.19 -9.50
C GLY A 424 -8.80 16.61 -10.02
N ILE A 425 -7.86 17.11 -10.82
CA ILE A 425 -7.96 18.41 -11.50
C ILE A 425 -9.10 18.41 -12.51
N LEU A 426 -9.19 17.39 -13.35
CA LEU A 426 -10.23 17.26 -14.37
C LEU A 426 -11.63 17.23 -13.72
N LEU A 427 -11.84 16.38 -12.71
CA LEU A 427 -13.11 16.30 -11.99
C LEU A 427 -13.39 17.56 -11.16
N GLY A 428 -12.36 18.21 -10.61
CA GLY A 428 -12.50 19.50 -9.93
C GLY A 428 -12.99 20.62 -10.85
N ILE A 429 -12.51 20.67 -12.09
CA ILE A 429 -12.99 21.62 -13.11
C ILE A 429 -14.46 21.34 -13.45
N ILE A 430 -14.83 20.08 -13.68
CA ILE A 430 -16.22 19.67 -13.91
C ILE A 430 -17.12 20.11 -12.74
N LEU A 431 -16.66 19.88 -11.50
CA LEU A 431 -17.39 20.28 -10.29
C LEU A 431 -17.56 21.81 -10.19
N ILE A 432 -16.56 22.60 -10.59
CA ILE A 432 -16.68 24.06 -10.67
C ILE A 432 -17.72 24.46 -11.73
N LEU A 433 -17.75 23.82 -12.89
CA LEU A 433 -18.73 24.09 -13.95
C LEU A 433 -20.16 23.80 -13.47
N ILE A 434 -20.38 22.63 -12.86
CA ILE A 434 -21.67 22.25 -12.26
C ILE A 434 -22.08 23.30 -11.21
N PHE A 435 -21.17 23.67 -10.31
CA PHE A 435 -21.45 24.69 -9.30
C PHE A 435 -21.83 26.05 -9.90
N ARG A 436 -21.20 26.47 -11.01
CA ARG A 436 -21.55 27.71 -11.71
C ARG A 436 -22.95 27.66 -12.31
N VAL A 437 -23.30 26.57 -12.99
CA VAL A 437 -24.63 26.38 -13.59
C VAL A 437 -25.71 26.41 -12.52
N ILE A 438 -25.53 25.66 -11.43
CA ILE A 438 -26.48 25.62 -10.30
C ILE A 438 -26.63 27.01 -9.70
N ASN A 439 -25.52 27.70 -9.41
CA ASN A 439 -25.54 29.02 -8.79
C ASN A 439 -26.12 30.12 -9.71
N GLN A 440 -26.04 29.97 -11.03
CA GLN A 440 -26.73 30.85 -11.99
C GLN A 440 -28.22 30.55 -12.05
N TRP A 441 -28.60 29.27 -12.02
CA TRP A 441 -29.98 28.84 -12.02
C TRP A 441 -30.72 29.31 -10.77
N THR A 442 -30.12 29.14 -9.58
CA THR A 442 -30.71 29.64 -8.32
C THR A 442 -30.89 31.14 -8.33
N LYS A 443 -29.88 31.90 -8.80
CA LYS A 443 -29.98 33.38 -8.92
C LYS A 443 -31.02 33.88 -9.92
N LYS A 444 -31.45 33.03 -10.85
CA LYS A 444 -32.49 33.36 -11.83
C LYS A 444 -33.90 33.09 -11.28
N HIS A 445 -34.01 32.29 -10.21
CA HIS A 445 -35.27 31.86 -9.59
C HIS A 445 -35.44 32.38 -8.15
N GLU A 446 -34.44 33.10 -7.61
CA GLU A 446 -34.55 34.08 -6.52
C GLU A 446 -34.83 35.46 -7.12
#